data_AF-A0A817RSQ3-F1
#
_entry.id   AF-A0A817RSQ3-F1
#
_cell.length_a   1.000
_cell.length_b   1.000
_cell.length_c   1.000
_cell.angle_alpha   90.00
_cell.angle_beta   90.00
_cell.angle_gamma   90.00
#
_symmetry.space_group_name_H-M   'P 1'
#
loop_
_entity.id
_entity.type
_entity.pdbx_description
1 polymer ?
#
loop_
_entity_poly.entity_id
_entity_poly.type
_entity_poly.pdbx_seq_one_letter_code
_entity_poly.pdbx_strand_id
1 'polypeptide(L)' 'GSTTTMTTSTTTSIGWTNTTTTTAIGIINTTRTTTIGQTNSITTTTIGMTNATRTTTIGKISSSSNDDVAIEI' A
#
# COMPACT_ATOMS: atom_id res chain seq x y z
N GLY A 1 16.07 7.49 -24.39
CA GLY A 1 14.66 7.26 -24.06
C GLY A 1 14.61 6.62 -22.70
N SER A 2 14.16 7.35 -21.69
CA SER A 2 13.97 6.81 -20.33
C SER A 2 12.48 6.66 -20.07
N THR A 3 12.01 5.43 -20.05
CA THR A 3 10.69 5.09 -19.53
C THR A 3 10.81 4.99 -18.01
N THR A 4 10.58 6.09 -17.31
CA THR A 4 10.40 6.03 -15.85
C THR A 4 9.15 5.20 -15.57
N THR A 5 9.32 4.00 -15.04
CA THR A 5 8.18 3.13 -14.71
C THR A 5 7.54 3.64 -13.43
N MET A 6 6.34 4.21 -13.55
CA MET A 6 5.53 4.64 -12.41
C MET A 6 4.46 3.61 -12.10
N THR A 7 4.35 3.20 -10.85
CA THR A 7 3.34 2.24 -10.39
C THR A 7 2.45 2.91 -9.35
N THR A 8 1.14 2.96 -9.64
CA THR A 8 0.14 3.49 -8.71
C THR A 8 -0.86 2.40 -8.34
N SER A 9 -1.15 2.27 -7.05
CA SER A 9 -2.14 1.31 -6.55
C SER A 9 -3.07 1.99 -5.56
N THR A 10 -4.37 1.86 -5.77
CA THR A 10 -5.39 2.32 -4.82
C THR A 10 -6.35 1.20 -4.52
N THR A 11 -6.48 0.83 -3.25
CA THR A 11 -7.37 -0.23 -2.80
C THR A 11 -8.32 0.29 -1.73
N THR A 12 -9.61 -0.03 -1.88
CA THR A 12 -10.63 0.24 -0.87
C THR A 12 -11.38 -1.06 -0.57
N SER A 13 -11.46 -1.45 0.70
CA SER A 13 -12.22 -2.62 1.14
C SER A 13 -13.19 -2.25 2.25
N ILE A 14 -14.42 -2.73 2.15
CA ILE A 14 -15.49 -2.48 3.11
C ILE A 14 -16.14 -3.83 3.45
N GLY A 15 -16.25 -4.13 4.74
CA GLY A 15 -16.77 -5.41 5.21
C GLY A 15 -16.55 -5.61 6.70
N TRP A 16 -17.11 -6.67 7.29
CA TRP A 16 -16.95 -6.92 8.73
C TRP A 16 -15.48 -7.25 9.10
N THR A 17 -14.82 -7.99 8.20
CA THR A 17 -13.40 -8.31 8.29
C THR A 17 -12.74 -8.00 6.94
N ASN A 18 -11.67 -7.22 6.93
CA ASN A 18 -10.90 -6.90 5.73
C ASN A 18 -9.44 -7.34 5.89
N THR A 19 -8.91 -8.01 4.87
CA THR A 19 -7.48 -8.30 4.75
C THR A 19 -7.02 -7.83 3.38
N THR A 20 -6.00 -6.98 3.35
CA THR A 20 -5.48 -6.40 2.10
C THR A 20 -3.97 -6.53 2.06
N THR A 21 -3.47 -7.09 0.97
CA THR A 21 -2.04 -7.14 0.67
C THR A 21 -1.78 -6.46 -0.66
N THR A 22 -0.88 -5.47 -0.65
CA THR A 22 -0.55 -4.71 -1.86
C THR A 22 0.96 -4.69 -2.06
N THR A 23 1.40 -5.01 -3.28
CA THR A 23 2.80 -4.89 -3.69
C THR A 23 2.91 -3.98 -4.90
N ALA A 24 3.76 -2.96 -4.83
CA ALA A 24 4.04 -2.06 -5.94
C ALA A 24 5.54 -2.05 -6.24
N ILE A 25 5.91 -2.26 -7.51
CA ILE A 25 7.30 -2.29 -7.97
C ILE A 25 7.41 -1.32 -9.15
N GLY A 26 8.39 -0.41 -9.08
CA GLY A 26 8.56 0.66 -10.06
C GLY A 26 9.65 1.63 -9.63
N ILE A 27 10.04 2.56 -10.50
CA ILE A 27 11.01 3.62 -10.15
C ILE A 27 10.38 4.60 -9.16
N ILE A 28 9.13 4.98 -9.41
CA ILE A 28 8.32 5.79 -8.50
C ILE A 28 7.04 4.99 -8.20
N ASN A 29 6.77 4.74 -6.92
CA ASN A 29 5.59 4.03 -6.46
C ASN A 29 4.70 4.94 -5.61
N THR A 30 3.38 4.84 -5.81
CA THR A 30 2.40 5.45 -4.91
C THR A 30 1.29 4.47 -4.61
N THR A 31 1.16 4.10 -3.33
CA THR A 31 0.17 3.14 -2.86
C THR A 31 -0.76 3.77 -1.85
N ARG A 32 -2.06 3.58 -2.03
CA ARG A 32 -3.09 4.10 -1.13
C ARG A 32 -4.11 3.03 -0.79
N THR A 33 -4.17 2.64 0.48
CA THR A 33 -5.08 1.57 0.93
C THR A 33 -6.02 2.10 1.99
N THR A 34 -7.32 1.89 1.81
CA THR A 34 -8.36 2.23 2.79
C THR A 34 -9.20 1.00 3.12
N THR A 35 -9.32 0.66 4.40
CA THR A 35 -10.19 -0.44 4.84
C THR A 35 -11.18 0.03 5.91
N ILE A 36 -12.42 -0.41 5.80
CA ILE A 36 -13.51 -0.05 6.71
C ILE A 36 -14.21 -1.33 7.16
N GLY A 37 -14.15 -1.62 8.46
CA GLY A 37 -14.67 -2.87 9.01
C GLY A 37 -14.40 -3.07 10.49
N GLN A 38 -15.01 -4.07 11.12
CA GLN A 38 -14.79 -4.33 12.54
C GLN A 38 -13.35 -4.78 12.82
N THR A 39 -12.81 -5.64 11.95
CA THR A 39 -11.42 -6.12 11.99
C THR A 39 -10.74 -5.85 10.65
N ASN A 40 -9.57 -5.22 10.65
CA ASN A 40 -8.84 -4.89 9.44
C ASN A 40 -7.37 -5.26 9.57
N SER A 41 -6.79 -5.82 8.51
CA SER A 41 -5.36 -6.10 8.41
C SER A 41 -4.84 -5.67 7.04
N ILE A 42 -3.80 -4.84 7.03
CA ILE A 42 -3.17 -4.33 5.81
C ILE A 42 -1.67 -4.67 5.83
N THR A 43 -1.17 -5.18 4.72
CA THR A 43 0.27 -5.28 4.45
C THR A 43 0.58 -4.63 3.11
N THR A 44 1.49 -3.66 3.12
CA THR A 44 1.91 -2.96 1.91
C THR A 44 3.42 -3.10 1.75
N THR A 45 3.87 -3.49 0.57
CA THR A 45 5.30 -3.47 0.22
C THR A 45 5.50 -2.67 -1.05
N THR A 46 6.37 -1.66 -1.02
CA THR A 46 6.75 -0.91 -2.20
C THR A 46 8.25 -1.01 -2.43
N ILE A 47 8.66 -1.13 -3.70
CA ILE A 47 10.06 -1.33 -4.07
C ILE A 47 10.39 -0.38 -5.22
N GLY A 48 11.28 0.59 -4.98
CA GLY A 48 11.60 1.65 -5.95
C GLY A 48 12.51 2.75 -5.44
N MET A 49 12.92 3.67 -6.32
CA MET A 49 13.75 4.83 -5.94
C MET A 49 12.95 5.85 -5.10
N THR A 50 11.67 6.01 -5.39
CA THR A 50 10.78 6.88 -4.62
C THR A 50 9.49 6.14 -4.31
N ASN A 51 9.17 6.03 -3.03
CA ASN A 51 8.00 5.32 -2.55
C ASN A 51 7.12 6.25 -1.72
N ALA A 52 5.81 6.17 -1.94
CA ALA A 52 4.82 6.87 -1.13
C ALA A 52 3.67 5.93 -0.78
N THR A 53 3.65 5.46 0.47
CA THR A 53 2.59 4.58 0.97
C THR A 53 1.69 5.31 1.96
N ARG A 54 0.37 5.20 1.76
CA ARG A 54 -0.61 5.77 2.68
C ARG A 54 -1.73 4.79 2.98
N THR A 55 -1.82 4.39 4.25
CA THR A 55 -2.84 3.47 4.75
C THR A 55 -3.84 4.18 5.65
N THR A 56 -5.12 3.82 5.53
CA THR A 56 -6.18 4.32 6.38
C THR A 56 -7.08 3.17 6.76
N THR A 57 -7.37 3.05 8.06
CA THR A 57 -8.13 1.94 8.61
C THR A 57 -9.19 2.47 9.55
N ILE A 58 -10.44 2.05 9.34
CA ILE A 58 -11.57 2.43 10.18
C ILE A 58 -12.18 1.16 10.75
N GLY A 59 -12.06 0.95 12.06
CA GLY A 59 -12.49 -0.27 12.71
C GLY A 59 -12.11 -0.39 14.17
N LYS A 60 -12.66 -1.40 14.87
CA LYS A 60 -12.34 -1.64 16.28
C LYS A 60 -10.97 -2.31 16.46
N ILE A 61 -10.64 -3.24 15.57
CA ILE A 61 -9.37 -3.96 15.57
C ILE A 61 -8.69 -3.66 14.23
N SER A 62 -7.48 -3.11 14.28
CA SER A 62 -6.73 -2.74 13.09
C SER A 62 -5.25 -3.05 13.25
N SER A 63 -4.67 -3.65 12.20
CA SER A 63 -3.23 -3.76 12.02
C SER A 63 -2.85 -3.29 10.61
N SER A 64 -1.77 -2.52 10.51
CA SER A 64 -1.22 -2.10 9.23
C SER A 64 0.29 -2.12 9.30
N SER A 65 0.92 -2.73 8.29
CA SER A 65 2.37 -2.71 8.10
C SER A 65 2.66 -2.22 6.69
N ASN A 66 3.56 -1.23 6.59
CA ASN A 66 4.04 -0.69 5.34
C ASN A 66 5.56 -0.85 5.32
N ASP A 67 6.08 -1.44 4.27
CA ASP A 67 7.51 -1.61 4.03
C ASP A 67 7.86 -0.97 2.69
N ASP A 68 8.63 0.12 2.74
CA ASP A 68 9.04 0.88 1.57
C ASP A 68 10.55 0.63 1.35
N VAL A 69 10.87 -0.24 0.41
CA VAL A 69 12.24 -0.60 0.04
C VAL A 69 12.75 0.41 -0.98
N ALA A 70 13.66 1.27 -0.53
CA ALA A 70 14.38 2.20 -1.41
C ALA A 70 15.45 1.45 -2.22
N ILE A 71 15.45 1.64 -3.52
CA ILE A 71 16.55 1.21 -4.40
C ILE A 71 17.39 2.44 -4.73
N GLU A 72 18.70 2.38 -4.51
CA GLU A 72 19.67 3.37 -4.98
C GLU A 72 20.47 2.73 -6.13
N ILE A 73 20.61 3.44 -7.25
CA ILE A 73 21.29 2.96 -8.48
C ILE A 73 22.51 3.83 -8.75
#